data_AF-A0A945AB80-F1
#
_entry.id   AF-A0A945AB80-F1
#
_cell.length_a   1.000
_cell.length_b   1.000
_cell.length_c   1.000
_cell.angle_alpha   90.00
_cell.angle_beta   90.00
_cell.angle_gamma   90.00
#
_symmetry.space_group_name_H-M   'P 1'
#
loop_
_entity.id
_entity.type
_entity.pdbx_description
1 polymer ?
#
loop_
_entity_poly.entity_id
_entity_poly.type
_entity_poly.pdbx_seq_one_letter_code
_entity_poly.pdbx_strand_id
1 'polypeptide(L)'
;GAIPQAMLTRAIEVTDCNAAFFDVANAFHGCIAGVHDVLRRQGLLDGIWCLNPNEGLSPGQFEEIDRVYAAYPHLNDDVFVAEHLDDWLK
;
A
#
# COMPACT_ATOMS: atom_id res chain seq x y z
N GLY A 1 -1.04 -23.01 24.10
CA GLY A 1 -1.34 -21.62 24.47
C GLY A 1 -2.44 -21.09 23.57
N ALA A 2 -3.26 -20.15 24.03
CA ALA A 2 -4.27 -19.51 23.19
C ALA A 2 -3.62 -18.49 22.23
N ILE A 3 -4.17 -18.32 21.03
CA ILE A 3 -3.73 -17.28 20.09
C ILE A 3 -4.20 -15.92 20.62
N PRO A 4 -3.32 -14.90 20.72
CA PRO A 4 -3.73 -13.56 21.16
C PRO A 4 -4.79 -12.97 20.22
N GLN A 5 -5.88 -12.42 20.76
CA GLN A 5 -6.95 -11.82 19.95
C GLN A 5 -6.43 -10.67 19.06
N ALA A 6 -5.51 -9.85 19.57
CA ALA A 6 -4.87 -8.77 18.82
C ALA A 6 -4.14 -9.28 17.56
N MET A 7 -3.62 -10.51 17.58
CA MET A 7 -3.00 -11.12 16.40
C MET A 7 -4.03 -11.42 15.31
N LEU A 8 -5.22 -11.89 15.70
CA LEU A 8 -6.31 -12.16 14.77
C LEU A 8 -6.86 -10.86 14.14
N THR A 9 -7.01 -9.80 14.94
CA THR A 9 -7.40 -8.48 14.45
C THR A 9 -6.38 -7.95 13.44
N ARG A 10 -5.09 -7.92 13.81
CA ARG A 10 -4.03 -7.44 12.92
C ARG A 10 -3.92 -8.24 11.63
N ALA A 11 -4.15 -9.55 11.68
CA ALA A 11 -4.16 -10.38 10.48
C ALA A 11 -5.24 -9.94 9.47
N ILE A 12 -6.42 -9.52 9.95
CA ILE A 12 -7.50 -9.01 9.10
C ILE A 12 -7.11 -7.65 8.51
N GLU A 13 -6.60 -6.74 9.33
CA GLU A 13 -6.17 -5.40 8.90
C GLU A 13 -5.08 -5.47 7.81
N VAL A 14 -4.07 -6.32 8.01
CA VAL A 14 -2.99 -6.54 7.02
C VAL A 14 -3.53 -7.19 5.75
N THR A 15 -4.47 -8.12 5.86
CA THR A 15 -5.10 -8.75 4.69
C THR A 15 -5.89 -7.72 3.88
N ASP A 16 -6.60 -6.81 4.54
CA ASP A 16 -7.35 -5.73 3.89
C ASP A 16 -6.43 -4.72 3.20
N CYS A 17 -5.34 -4.31 3.86
CA CYS A 17 -4.30 -3.47 3.24
C CYS A 17 -3.73 -4.12 1.97
N ASN A 18 -3.35 -5.38 2.06
CA ASN A 18 -2.83 -6.13 0.91
C ASN A 18 -3.87 -6.28 -0.20
N ALA A 19 -5.15 -6.42 0.12
CA ALA A 19 -6.21 -6.49 -0.88
C ALA A 19 -6.32 -5.19 -1.70
N ALA A 20 -6.18 -4.03 -1.04
CA ALA A 20 -6.17 -2.72 -1.69
C ALA A 20 -4.88 -2.48 -2.50
N PHE A 21 -3.71 -2.77 -1.91
CA PHE A 21 -2.42 -2.51 -2.56
C PHE A 21 -2.21 -3.41 -3.78
N PHE A 22 -2.55 -4.69 -3.67
CA PHE A 22 -2.34 -5.68 -4.73
C PHE A 22 -3.55 -5.85 -5.64
N ASP A 23 -4.60 -5.05 -5.48
CA ASP A 23 -5.75 -4.99 -6.38
C ASP A 23 -6.50 -6.33 -6.56
N VAL A 24 -6.77 -7.02 -5.43
CA VAL A 24 -7.41 -8.35 -5.44
C VAL A 24 -8.79 -8.30 -6.11
N ALA A 25 -9.53 -7.20 -5.93
CA ALA A 25 -10.86 -7.02 -6.51
C ALA A 25 -10.86 -6.99 -8.06
N ASN A 26 -9.75 -6.58 -8.68
CA ASN A 26 -9.59 -6.51 -10.13
C ASN A 26 -8.56 -7.53 -10.65
N ALA A 27 -8.50 -8.71 -10.01
CA ALA A 27 -7.62 -9.81 -10.40
C ALA A 27 -6.14 -9.41 -10.53
N PHE A 28 -5.66 -8.56 -9.62
CA PHE A 28 -4.27 -8.09 -9.53
C PHE A 28 -3.81 -7.21 -10.70
N HIS A 29 -4.74 -6.63 -11.47
CA HIS A 29 -4.41 -5.78 -12.62
C HIS A 29 -3.52 -4.58 -12.22
N GLY A 30 -3.87 -3.89 -11.13
CA GLY A 30 -3.15 -2.74 -10.61
C GLY A 30 -2.17 -3.08 -9.49
N CYS A 31 -1.69 -4.32 -9.40
CA CYS A 31 -0.79 -4.77 -8.33
C CYS A 31 0.49 -3.92 -8.24
N ILE A 32 1.20 -3.75 -9.37
CA ILE A 32 2.42 -2.94 -9.40
C ILE A 32 2.10 -1.45 -9.21
N ALA A 33 1.04 -0.97 -9.87
CA ALA A 33 0.60 0.41 -9.78
C ALA A 33 0.20 0.82 -8.34
N GLY A 34 -0.43 -0.08 -7.59
CA GLY A 34 -0.82 0.15 -6.20
C GLY A 34 0.38 0.24 -5.26
N VAL A 35 1.39 -0.63 -5.44
CA VAL A 35 2.66 -0.51 -4.72
C VAL A 35 3.38 0.79 -5.08
N HIS A 36 3.40 1.16 -6.36
CA HIS A 36 3.97 2.43 -6.79
C HIS A 36 3.25 3.64 -6.18
N ASP A 37 1.92 3.60 -6.02
CA ASP A 37 1.20 4.67 -5.33
C ASP A 37 1.65 4.82 -3.87
N VAL A 38 1.83 3.71 -3.15
CA VAL A 38 2.38 3.72 -1.78
C VAL A 38 3.79 4.31 -1.75
N LEU A 39 4.70 3.85 -2.62
CA LEU A 39 6.06 4.38 -2.69
C LEU A 39 6.09 5.86 -3.09
N ARG A 40 5.15 6.29 -3.94
CA ARG A 40 4.99 7.69 -4.34
C ARG A 40 4.52 8.55 -3.18
N ARG A 41 3.58 8.08 -2.35
CA ARG A 41 3.17 8.77 -1.12
C ARG A 41 4.34 8.94 -0.15
N GLN A 42 5.23 7.95 -0.10
CA GLN A 42 6.44 7.95 0.72
C GLN A 42 7.60 8.79 0.15
N GLY A 43 7.46 9.34 -1.06
CA GLY A 43 8.51 10.10 -1.72
C GLY A 43 9.67 9.25 -2.27
N LEU A 44 9.53 7.92 -2.27
CA LEU A 44 10.51 7.00 -2.86
C LEU A 44 10.38 6.90 -4.38
N LEU A 45 9.21 7.25 -4.92
CA LEU A 45 8.95 7.41 -6.35
C LEU A 45 8.29 8.76 -6.62
N ASP A 46 8.63 9.38 -7.74
CA ASP A 46 8.00 10.63 -8.19
C ASP A 46 6.63 10.39 -8.86
N GLY A 47 6.34 9.16 -9.27
CA GLY A 47 5.14 8.83 -10.04
C GLY A 47 4.86 7.34 -10.14
N ILE A 48 3.70 7.01 -10.69
CA ILE A 48 3.27 5.63 -10.94
C ILE A 48 3.63 5.30 -12.40
N TRP A 49 4.73 4.58 -12.59
CA TRP A 49 5.21 4.20 -13.92
C TRP A 49 5.37 2.70 -14.04
N CYS A 50 4.50 2.07 -14.82
CA CYS A 50 4.59 0.65 -15.14
C CYS A 50 5.33 0.44 -16.47
N LEU A 51 6.05 -0.67 -16.60
CA LEU A 51 6.73 -1.03 -17.86
C LEU A 51 5.74 -1.32 -18.98
N ASN A 52 4.61 -1.95 -18.64
CA ASN A 52 3.51 -2.15 -19.55
C ASN A 52 2.64 -0.87 -19.60
N PRO A 53 2.47 -0.21 -20.76
CA PRO A 53 1.67 1.00 -20.86
C PRO A 53 0.17 0.78 -20.62
N ASN A 54 -0.29 -0.49 -20.66
CA ASN A 54 -1.68 -0.85 -20.35
C ASN A 54 -1.87 -1.25 -18.89
N GLU A 55 -0.83 -1.16 -18.06
CA GLU A 55 -0.88 -1.44 -16.63
C GLU A 55 -0.96 -0.12 -15.86
N GLY A 56 -1.85 -0.06 -14.88
CA GLY A 56 -2.12 1.13 -14.07
C GLY A 56 -3.04 0.80 -12.91
N LEU A 57 -3.41 1.81 -12.14
CA LEU A 57 -4.40 1.62 -11.07
C LEU A 57 -5.75 1.23 -11.68
N SER A 58 -6.38 0.19 -11.14
CA SER A 58 -7.74 -0.17 -11.52
C SER A 58 -8.76 0.87 -11.02
N PRO A 59 -9.94 0.97 -11.66
CA PRO A 59 -11.01 1.82 -11.16
C PRO A 59 -11.33 1.51 -9.69
N GLY A 60 -11.32 2.54 -8.83
CA GLY A 60 -11.59 2.41 -7.40
C GLY A 60 -10.40 2.01 -6.53
N GLN A 61 -9.27 1.60 -7.12
CA GLN A 61 -8.12 1.15 -6.34
C GLN A 61 -7.48 2.28 -5.54
N PHE A 62 -7.41 3.49 -6.11
CA PHE A 62 -6.86 4.66 -5.41
C PHE A 62 -7.67 4.96 -4.13
N GLU A 63 -9.00 4.93 -4.24
CA GLU A 63 -9.92 5.14 -3.13
C GLU A 63 -9.82 4.03 -2.07
N GLU A 64 -9.59 2.78 -2.48
CA GLU A 64 -9.35 1.68 -1.55
C GLU A 64 -8.01 1.81 -0.81
N ILE A 65 -6.96 2.29 -1.47
CA ILE A 65 -5.68 2.61 -0.83
C ILE A 65 -5.90 3.73 0.21
N ASP A 66 -6.59 4.81 -0.15
CA ASP A 66 -6.94 5.89 0.78
C ASP A 66 -7.74 5.37 1.98
N ARG A 67 -8.70 4.46 1.74
CA ARG A 67 -9.54 3.87 2.78
C ARG A 67 -8.70 3.08 3.79
N VAL A 68 -7.80 2.20 3.34
CA VAL A 68 -6.99 1.39 4.27
C VAL A 68 -5.94 2.22 5.00
N TYR A 69 -5.38 3.26 4.37
CA TYR A 69 -4.52 4.24 5.03
C TYR A 69 -5.23 4.96 6.18
N ALA A 70 -6.47 5.38 5.95
CA ALA A 70 -7.27 6.04 6.97
C ALA A 70 -7.77 5.09 8.07
N ALA A 71 -8.12 3.85 7.71
CA ALA A 71 -8.61 2.85 8.65
C ALA A 71 -7.51 2.28 9.56
N TYR A 72 -6.29 2.13 9.04
CA TYR A 72 -5.17 1.47 9.71
C TYR A 72 -3.89 2.32 9.66
N PRO A 73 -3.88 3.53 10.25
CA PRO A 73 -2.72 4.43 10.19
C PRO A 73 -1.47 3.85 10.88
N HIS A 74 -1.62 2.82 11.71
CA HIS A 74 -0.52 2.10 12.37
C HIS A 74 0.15 1.03 11.50
N LEU A 75 -0.33 0.80 10.26
CA LEU A 75 0.21 -0.21 9.34
C LEU A 75 1.02 0.36 8.17
N ASN A 76 1.16 1.69 8.06
CA ASN A 76 2.10 2.31 7.13
C ASN A 76 3.33 2.84 7.88
N ASP A 77 4.44 2.93 7.16
CA ASP A 77 5.74 3.37 7.68
C ASP A 77 6.09 4.80 7.27
N ASP A 78 5.10 5.62 6.87
CA ASP A 78 5.34 6.91 6.22
C ASP A 78 6.20 7.86 7.05
N VAL A 79 5.98 7.92 8.36
CA VAL A 79 6.79 8.73 9.28
C VAL A 79 8.23 8.23 9.31
N PHE A 80 8.43 6.92 9.44
CA PHE A 80 9.76 6.32 9.46
C PHE A 80 10.50 6.54 8.13
N VAL A 81 9.82 6.38 7.00
CA VAL A 81 10.41 6.63 5.68
C VAL A 81 10.78 8.09 5.52
N ALA A 82 9.89 9.02 5.91
CA ALA A 82 10.16 10.46 5.82
C ALA A 82 11.40 10.88 6.65
N GLU A 83 11.62 10.26 7.82
CA GLU A 83 12.78 10.54 8.68
C GLU A 83 14.13 10.12 8.06
N HIS A 84 14.13 9.20 7.09
CA HIS A 84 15.35 8.60 6.53
C HIS A 84 15.51 8.82 5.01
N LEU A 85 14.50 9.40 4.36
CA LEU A 85 14.45 9.54 2.90
C LEU A 85 15.69 10.26 2.33
N ASP A 86 16.06 11.38 2.95
CA ASP A 86 17.23 12.18 2.56
C ASP A 86 18.55 11.40 2.68
N ASP A 87 18.65 10.46 3.61
CA ASP A 87 19.86 9.65 3.78
C ASP A 87 19.94 8.54 2.73
N TRP A 88 18.81 7.99 2.30
CA TRP A 88 18.75 6.90 1.32
C TRP A 88 18.91 7.38 -0.14
N LEU A 89 18.48 8.59 -0.46
CA LEU A 89 18.48 9.13 -1.83
C LEU A 89 19.70 10.00 -2.18
N LYS A 90 20.79 9.88 -1.41
CA LYS A 90 22.07 10.56 -1.65
C LYS A 90 22.89 9.95 -2.78
#